data_AF-A0A6B3HD05-F1
#
_entry.id   AF-A0A6B3HD05-F1
#
_cell.length_a   1.000
_cell.length_b   1.000
_cell.length_c   1.000
_cell.angle_alpha   90.00
_cell.angle_beta   90.00
_cell.angle_gamma   90.00
#
_symmetry.space_group_name_H-M   'P 1'
#
loop_
_entity.id
_entity.type
_entity.pdbx_description
1 polymer ?
#
loop_
_entity_poly.entity_id
_entity_poly.type
_entity_poly.pdbx_seq_one_letter_code
_entity_poly.pdbx_strand_id
1 'polypeptide(L)'
;DWDETLAATGLTRPEIEQALTMVLASERTIVCWAMGLTQHKHSVPTIREVVNFLLLRGNIGRPGAGVCPVRGHSNVQGDRTMG
;
A
#
# COMPACT_ATOMS: atom_id res chain seq x y z
N ASP A 1 -13.16 -1.48 -15.00
CA ASP A 1 -13.35 -2.48 -16.06
C ASP A 1 -12.29 -3.57 -15.91
N TRP A 2 -12.61 -4.85 -16.15
CA TRP A 2 -11.62 -5.93 -16.06
C TRP A 2 -10.55 -5.79 -17.14
N ASP A 3 -10.93 -5.50 -18.38
CA ASP A 3 -9.97 -5.45 -19.50
C ASP A 3 -8.95 -4.32 -19.30
N GLU A 4 -9.41 -3.16 -18.85
CA GLU A 4 -8.56 -2.03 -18.49
C GLU A 4 -7.61 -2.38 -17.32
N THR A 5 -8.10 -3.09 -16.31
CA THR A 5 -7.30 -3.45 -15.13
C THR A 5 -6.19 -4.44 -15.49
N LEU A 6 -6.51 -5.46 -16.29
CA LEU A 6 -5.55 -6.45 -16.74
C LEU A 6 -4.46 -5.79 -17.61
N ALA A 7 -4.85 -4.90 -18.52
CA ALA A 7 -3.90 -4.15 -19.35
C ALA A 7 -3.01 -3.21 -18.53
N ALA A 8 -3.57 -2.47 -17.57
CA ALA A 8 -2.84 -1.49 -16.78
C ALA A 8 -1.85 -2.13 -15.78
N THR A 9 -2.21 -3.28 -15.22
CA THR A 9 -1.37 -3.97 -14.23
C THR A 9 -0.39 -4.97 -14.84
N GLY A 10 -0.71 -5.49 -16.04
CA GLY A 10 0.02 -6.60 -16.65
C GLY A 10 -0.19 -7.94 -15.94
N LEU A 11 -1.12 -8.00 -14.97
CA LEU A 11 -1.45 -9.21 -14.22
C LEU A 11 -2.60 -9.97 -14.90
N THR A 12 -2.59 -11.28 -14.72
CA THR A 12 -3.71 -12.14 -15.07
C THR A 12 -4.80 -12.09 -13.99
N ARG A 13 -6.03 -12.42 -14.37
CA ARG A 13 -7.14 -12.48 -13.42
C ARG A 13 -6.90 -13.45 -12.24
N PRO A 14 -6.36 -14.67 -12.46
CA PRO A 14 -6.01 -15.57 -11.35
C PRO A 14 -5.01 -14.98 -10.36
N GLU A 15 -4.01 -14.21 -10.81
CA GLU A 15 -3.05 -13.55 -9.90
C GLU A 15 -3.73 -12.49 -9.02
N ILE A 16 -4.65 -11.72 -9.60
CA ILE A 16 -5.46 -10.74 -8.84
C ILE A 16 -6.37 -11.46 -7.83
N GLU A 17 -7.02 -12.55 -8.23
CA GLU A 17 -7.88 -13.36 -7.35
C GLU A 17 -7.07 -14.05 -6.23
N GLN A 18 -5.82 -14.44 -6.50
CA GLN A 18 -4.90 -14.94 -5.48
C GLN A 18 -4.55 -13.86 -4.46
N ALA A 19 -4.24 -12.63 -4.92
CA ALA A 19 -4.01 -11.48 -4.03
C ALA A 19 -5.23 -11.18 -3.16
N LEU A 20 -6.43 -11.19 -3.75
CA LEU A 20 -7.69 -11.05 -3.03
C LEU A 20 -7.84 -12.14 -1.95
N THR A 21 -7.55 -13.40 -2.28
CA THR A 21 -7.65 -14.51 -1.33
C THR A 21 -6.71 -14.31 -0.14
N MET A 22 -5.46 -13.90 -0.38
CA MET A 22 -4.49 -13.59 0.69
C MET A 22 -4.97 -12.44 1.58
N VAL A 23 -5.53 -11.39 0.96
CA VAL A 23 -6.11 -10.25 1.68
C VAL A 23 -7.28 -10.68 2.54
N LEU A 24 -8.20 -11.49 2.01
CA LEU A 24 -9.40 -11.92 2.74
C LEU A 24 -9.03 -12.80 3.94
N ALA A 25 -8.05 -13.69 3.79
CA ALA A 25 -7.55 -14.55 4.86
C ALA A 25 -6.73 -13.80 5.93
N SER A 26 -6.21 -12.61 5.61
CA SER A 26 -5.41 -11.82 6.55
C SER A 26 -6.28 -11.11 7.58
N GLU A 27 -6.10 -11.44 8.86
CA GLU A 27 -6.71 -10.72 9.99
C GLU A 27 -6.04 -9.38 10.29
N ARG A 28 -4.76 -9.25 9.95
CA ARG A 28 -3.89 -8.11 10.27
C ARG A 28 -2.93 -7.92 9.10
N THR A 29 -3.05 -6.79 8.40
CA THR A 29 -2.22 -6.49 7.21
C THR A 29 -1.40 -5.24 7.44
N ILE A 30 -0.10 -5.33 7.18
CA ILE A 30 0.80 -4.18 7.06
C ILE A 30 1.13 -3.99 5.58
N VAL A 31 0.92 -2.78 5.05
CA VAL A 31 1.40 -2.42 3.71
C VAL A 31 2.69 -1.64 3.86
N CYS A 32 3.79 -2.25 3.41
CA CYS A 32 5.11 -1.63 3.39
C CYS A 32 5.39 -1.02 2.02
N TRP A 33 5.87 0.22 1.99
CA TRP A 33 6.38 0.83 0.77
C TRP A 33 7.60 1.70 1.06
N ALA A 34 8.37 1.99 0.02
CA ALA A 34 9.49 2.92 0.08
C ALA A 34 9.38 3.93 -1.06
N MET A 35 10.51 4.27 -1.68
CA MET A 35 10.60 5.31 -2.71
C MET A 35 9.82 5.01 -3.99
N GLY A 36 9.69 3.73 -4.37
CA GLY A 36 9.02 3.35 -5.64
C GLY A 36 7.58 3.85 -5.77
N LEU A 37 6.85 3.95 -4.66
CA LEU A 37 5.45 4.42 -4.64
C LEU A 37 5.32 5.95 -4.57
N THR A 38 6.41 6.67 -4.27
CA THR A 38 6.35 8.10 -3.96
C THR A 38 6.83 9.01 -5.10
N GLN A 39 7.51 8.46 -6.11
CA GLN A 39 8.24 9.24 -7.13
C GLN A 39 7.56 9.37 -8.50
N HIS A 40 6.30 8.96 -8.64
CA HIS A 40 5.53 9.12 -9.88
C HIS A 40 4.39 10.14 -9.72
N LYS A 41 3.87 10.64 -10.85
CA LYS A 41 2.84 11.70 -10.90
C LYS A 41 1.56 11.39 -10.11
N HIS A 42 1.25 10.11 -9.94
CA HIS A 42 0.05 9.62 -9.27
C HIS A 42 0.31 9.13 -7.84
N SER A 43 1.48 9.42 -7.26
CA SER A 43 1.89 8.88 -5.95
C SER A 43 0.92 9.20 -4.82
N VAL A 44 0.49 10.45 -4.70
CA VAL A 44 -0.44 10.88 -3.64
C VAL A 44 -1.79 10.15 -3.76
N PRO A 45 -2.48 10.13 -4.92
CA PRO A 45 -3.65 9.29 -5.12
C PRO A 45 -3.42 7.80 -4.79
N THR A 46 -2.29 7.22 -5.24
CA THR A 46 -2.00 5.81 -4.99
C THR A 46 -1.84 5.51 -3.51
N ILE A 47 -1.12 6.35 -2.75
CA ILE A 47 -0.99 6.21 -1.29
C ILE A 47 -2.36 6.35 -0.61
N ARG A 48 -3.21 7.27 -1.09
CA ARG A 48 -4.57 7.39 -0.58
C ARG A 48 -5.37 6.10 -0.77
N GLU A 49 -5.26 5.44 -1.93
CA GLU A 49 -5.95 4.16 -2.13
C GLU A 49 -5.39 3.02 -1.26
N VAL A 50 -4.09 3.01 -0.98
CA VAL A 50 -3.50 2.08 0.02
C VAL A 50 -4.10 2.32 1.41
N VAL A 51 -4.25 3.58 1.82
CA VAL A 51 -4.86 3.93 3.11
C VAL A 51 -6.35 3.57 3.13
N ASN A 52 -7.09 3.86 2.07
CA ASN A 52 -8.51 3.49 1.92
C ASN A 52 -8.69 1.97 2.05
N PHE A 53 -7.84 1.20 1.40
CA PHE A 53 -7.83 -0.26 1.50
C PHE A 53 -7.63 -0.74 2.95
N LEU A 54 -6.65 -0.17 3.66
CA LEU A 54 -6.40 -0.52 5.06
C LEU A 54 -7.54 -0.09 5.99
N LEU A 55 -8.17 1.06 5.73
CA LEU A 55 -9.37 1.50 6.46
C LEU A 55 -10.54 0.54 6.23
N LEU A 56 -10.78 0.14 4.98
CA LEU A 56 -11.84 -0.82 4.62
C LEU A 56 -11.65 -2.17 5.32
N ARG A 57 -10.40 -2.61 5.49
CA ARG A 57 -10.06 -3.85 6.19
C ARG A 57 -9.99 -3.71 7.72
N GLY A 58 -10.18 -2.51 8.28
CA GLY A 58 -10.03 -2.27 9.73
C GLY A 58 -8.58 -2.44 10.23
N ASN A 59 -7.60 -2.23 9.35
CA ASN A 59 -6.18 -2.43 9.61
C ASN A 59 -5.45 -1.16 10.08
N ILE A 60 -6.17 -0.07 10.38
CA ILE A 60 -5.60 1.17 10.94
C ILE A 60 -5.90 1.24 12.45
N GLY A 61 -4.89 1.60 13.25
CA GLY A 61 -5.03 1.73 14.71
C GLY A 61 -4.97 0.40 15.47
N ARG A 62 -4.57 -0.69 14.80
CA ARG A 62 -4.48 -2.04 15.39
C ARG A 62 -3.03 -2.54 15.43
N PRO A 63 -2.55 -3.11 16.54
CA PRO A 63 -1.21 -3.70 16.60
C PRO A 63 -1.01 -4.79 15.54
N GLY A 64 0.15 -4.75 14.86
CA GLY A 64 0.49 -5.68 13.79
C GLY A 64 -0.21 -5.41 12.46
N ALA A 65 -0.83 -4.23 12.29
CA ALA A 65 -1.47 -3.80 11.06
C ALA A 65 -1.15 -2.33 10.75
N GLY A 66 -1.37 -1.91 9.50
CA GLY A 66 -1.36 -0.50 9.10
C GLY A 66 -0.33 -0.16 8.03
N VAL A 67 0.07 1.10 8.01
CA VAL A 67 1.01 1.63 7.01
C VAL A 67 2.44 1.55 7.50
N CYS A 68 3.35 1.13 6.64
CA CYS A 68 4.78 1.12 6.91
C CYS A 68 5.54 1.80 5.75
N PRO A 69 5.53 3.15 5.68
CA PRO A 69 6.39 3.88 4.76
C PRO A 69 7.84 3.76 5.26
N VAL A 70 8.57 2.79 4.73
CA VAL A 70 9.99 2.56 5.04
C VAL A 70 10.80 3.71 4.48
N ARG A 71 11.51 4.40 5.37
CA ARG A 71 12.34 5.56 5.05
C ARG A 71 13.80 5.14 4.89
N GLY A 72 14.50 5.78 3.95
CA GLY A 72 15.86 5.40 3.57
C GLY A 72 16.93 5.82 4.60
N HIS A 73 17.30 7.11 4.60
CA HIS A 73 18.37 7.59 5.49
C HIS A 73 17.96 7.50 6.96
N SER A 74 18.95 7.16 7.79
CA SER A 74 18.79 6.90 9.23
C SER A 74 18.10 8.04 10.00
N ASN A 75 18.32 9.29 9.62
CA ASN A 75 17.72 10.45 10.29
C ASN A 75 16.69 11.21 9.44
N VAL A 76 16.24 10.70 8.29
CA VAL A 76 15.32 11.48 7.43
C VAL A 76 13.96 11.76 8.10
N GLN A 77 13.57 10.95 9.09
CA GLN A 77 12.40 11.23 9.91
C GLN A 77 12.70 12.29 10.99
N GLY A 78 13.88 12.22 11.60
CA GLY A 78 14.33 13.20 12.59
C GLY A 78 14.53 14.58 11.97
N ASP A 79 15.23 14.66 10.84
CA ASP A 79 15.46 15.91 10.10
C ASP A 79 14.12 16.60 9.78
N ARG A 80 13.14 15.87 9.24
CA ARG A 80 11.81 16.40 8.90
C ARG A 80 10.95 16.78 10.11
N THR A 81 11.31 16.34 11.30
CA THR A 81 10.64 16.75 12.55
C THR A 81 11.18 18.09 13.05
N MET A 82 12.42 18.45 12.69
CA MET A 82 13.11 19.64 13.20
C MET A 82 13.02 20.87 12.29
N GLY A 83 12.68 20.70 11.01
CA GLY A 83 12.53 21.78 10.01
C GLY A 83 13.55 21.66 8.88
#